data_AF-A0A819HDH9-F1
#
_entry.id   AF-A0A819HDH9-F1
#
_cell.length_a   1.000
_cell.length_b   1.000
_cell.length_c   1.000
_cell.angle_alpha   90.00
_cell.angle_beta   90.00
_cell.angle_gamma   90.00
#
_symmetry.space_group_name_H-M   'P 1'
#
loop_
_entity.id
_entity.type
_entity.pdbx_description
1 polymer ?
#
loop_
_entity_poly.entity_id
_entity_poly.type
_entity_poly.pdbx_seq_one_letter_code
_entity_poly.pdbx_strand_id
1 'polypeptide(L)'
;MRNGRYLHTASVLNNGKVLVAGGRGYDENGSMGFLYSSELYDPITGIWTKTGNMNLGRYHHTASVLANGKVLVAGGSFNDGYDHWGPLNSSELYDPATGNWTKMGKMNLARYGHTASVLTNGKVLVAGGTVFNEQGFWEILNSAELYDPSTGLWTKTDNMTAGRYYHRASVLTSGKVLVTGGLHSFSSVELYQ
;
A
#
# COMPACT_ATOMS: atom_id res chain seq x y z
N MET A 1 20.67 0.58 3.27
CA MET A 1 19.84 0.86 2.08
C MET A 1 20.73 1.61 1.13
N ARG A 2 20.74 1.28 -0.18
CA ARG A 2 21.73 1.89 -1.08
C ARG A 2 21.38 3.32 -1.49
N ASN A 3 20.10 3.65 -1.60
CA ASN A 3 19.63 4.99 -1.96
C ASN A 3 18.66 5.54 -0.89
N GLY A 4 18.76 6.83 -0.60
CA GLY A 4 17.80 7.51 0.26
C GLY A 4 16.41 7.55 -0.38
N ARG A 5 15.39 7.10 0.36
CA ARG A 5 13.98 7.13 -0.05
C ARG A 5 13.07 7.44 1.13
N TYR A 6 11.93 8.05 0.85
CA TYR A 6 10.87 8.33 1.83
C TYR A 6 9.52 7.85 1.30
N LEU A 7 8.53 7.68 2.17
CA LEU A 7 7.16 7.24 1.81
C LEU A 7 7.11 5.87 1.11
N HIS A 8 8.13 5.06 1.37
CA HIS A 8 8.20 3.64 1.04
C HIS A 8 7.46 2.82 2.09
N THR A 9 7.29 1.54 1.82
CA THR A 9 6.85 0.57 2.83
C THR A 9 8.02 -0.30 3.27
N ALA A 10 8.00 -0.72 4.54
CA ALA A 10 8.95 -1.68 5.11
C ALA A 10 8.16 -2.81 5.79
N SER A 11 8.31 -4.05 5.31
CA SER A 11 7.57 -5.22 5.78
C SER A 11 8.52 -6.29 6.30
N VAL A 12 8.33 -6.74 7.54
CA VAL A 12 9.06 -7.90 8.09
C VAL A 12 8.48 -9.17 7.48
N LEU A 13 9.32 -9.94 6.80
CA LEU A 13 8.95 -11.20 6.15
C LEU A 13 9.05 -12.36 7.16
N ASN A 14 8.40 -13.49 6.85
CA ASN A 14 8.42 -14.69 7.70
C ASN A 14 9.83 -15.25 7.94
N ASN A 15 10.79 -14.95 7.06
CA ASN A 15 12.19 -15.34 7.22
C ASN A 15 13.02 -14.34 8.05
N GLY A 16 12.39 -13.33 8.65
CA GLY A 16 13.04 -12.30 9.47
C GLY A 16 13.68 -11.15 8.69
N LYS A 17 13.78 -11.23 7.36
CA LYS A 17 14.27 -10.11 6.52
C LYS A 17 13.21 -9.03 6.40
N VAL A 18 13.64 -7.80 6.11
CA VAL A 18 12.74 -6.67 5.86
C VAL A 18 12.72 -6.35 4.38
N LEU A 19 11.55 -6.43 3.75
CA LEU A 19 11.34 -5.91 2.40
C LEU A 19 11.08 -4.41 2.47
N VAL A 20 11.90 -3.63 1.78
CA VAL A 20 11.66 -2.20 1.54
C VAL A 20 11.24 -2.02 0.09
N ALA A 21 10.06 -1.46 -0.14
CA ALA A 21 9.51 -1.32 -1.49
C ALA A 21 9.03 0.11 -1.80
N GLY A 22 9.34 0.57 -3.02
CA GLY A 22 8.88 1.82 -3.58
C GLY A 22 9.34 3.07 -2.82
N GLY A 23 8.47 4.07 -2.74
CA GLY A 23 8.75 5.39 -2.17
C GLY A 23 9.20 6.40 -3.22
N ARG A 24 9.62 7.58 -2.75
CA ARG A 24 10.20 8.64 -3.58
C ARG A 24 11.66 8.84 -3.17
N GLY A 25 12.54 9.01 -4.14
CA GLY A 25 13.98 9.10 -3.89
C GLY A 25 14.78 9.09 -5.18
N TYR A 26 16.09 8.92 -5.05
CA TYR A 26 16.99 8.80 -6.19
C TYR A 26 17.07 7.34 -6.65
N ASP A 27 16.94 7.10 -7.95
CA ASP A 27 17.20 5.80 -8.56
C ASP A 27 18.70 5.50 -8.66
N GLU A 28 19.07 4.37 -9.26
CA GLU A 28 20.48 3.98 -9.39
C GLU A 28 21.30 4.85 -10.36
N ASN A 29 20.62 5.65 -11.20
CA ASN A 29 21.25 6.61 -12.10
C ASN A 29 21.29 8.02 -11.48
N GLY A 30 20.84 8.18 -10.22
CA GLY A 30 20.76 9.47 -9.56
C GLY A 30 19.61 10.36 -10.03
N SER A 31 18.60 9.79 -10.70
CA SER A 31 17.38 10.50 -11.08
C SER A 31 16.39 10.50 -9.92
N MET A 32 15.84 11.68 -9.59
CA MET A 32 14.84 11.81 -8.53
C MET A 32 13.46 11.43 -9.07
N GLY A 33 12.81 10.46 -8.44
CA GLY A 33 11.52 10.00 -8.92
C GLY A 33 10.82 9.01 -7.99
N PHE A 34 9.83 8.35 -8.58
CA PHE A 34 8.96 7.38 -7.92
C PHE A 34 9.62 6.03 -8.09
N LEU A 35 10.05 5.44 -6.99
CA LEU A 35 10.82 4.23 -7.04
C LEU A 35 9.89 3.04 -7.26
N TYR A 36 10.27 2.21 -8.22
CA TYR A 36 9.70 0.87 -8.42
C TYR A 36 10.62 -0.21 -7.83
N SER A 37 11.81 0.19 -7.37
CA SER A 37 12.80 -0.71 -6.81
C SER A 37 12.42 -1.21 -5.42
N SER A 38 12.88 -2.43 -5.11
CA SER A 38 12.81 -2.99 -3.78
C SER A 38 14.12 -3.64 -3.35
N GLU A 39 14.36 -3.64 -2.04
CA GLU A 39 15.58 -4.16 -1.43
C GLU A 39 15.20 -4.98 -0.19
N LEU A 40 15.99 -6.01 0.10
CA LEU A 40 15.89 -6.80 1.32
C LEU A 40 16.98 -6.38 2.28
N TYR A 41 16.60 -6.12 3.53
CA TYR A 41 17.51 -5.97 4.64
C TYR A 41 17.54 -7.24 5.49
N ASP A 42 18.73 -7.77 5.72
CA ASP A 42 18.96 -8.87 6.64
C ASP A 42 19.44 -8.29 7.99
N PRO A 43 18.60 -8.32 9.05
CA PRO A 43 18.97 -7.75 10.34
C PRO A 43 20.05 -8.53 11.09
N ILE A 44 20.32 -9.78 10.70
CA ILE A 44 21.37 -10.60 11.33
C ILE A 44 22.75 -10.18 10.82
N THR A 45 22.87 -9.94 9.52
CA THR A 45 24.16 -9.59 8.89
C THR A 45 24.33 -8.08 8.69
N GLY A 46 23.26 -7.31 8.78
CA GLY A 46 23.25 -5.89 8.44
C GLY A 46 23.32 -5.60 6.93
N ILE A 47 23.23 -6.64 6.08
CA ILE A 47 23.45 -6.52 4.64
C ILE A 47 22.14 -6.14 3.91
N TRP A 48 22.28 -5.28 2.90
CA TRP A 48 21.22 -4.95 1.96
C TRP A 48 21.45 -5.64 0.62
N THR A 49 20.42 -6.32 0.13
CA THR A 49 20.45 -7.04 -1.15
C THR A 49 19.33 -6.53 -2.06
N LYS A 50 19.65 -6.25 -3.33
CA LYS A 50 18.62 -5.94 -4.34
C LYS A 50 17.74 -7.17 -4.56
N THR A 51 16.44 -6.97 -4.76
CA THR A 51 15.51 -8.02 -5.19
C THR A 51 14.74 -7.53 -6.42
N GLY A 52 13.74 -8.28 -6.88
CA GLY A 52 12.95 -7.88 -8.05
C GLY A 52 12.26 -6.53 -7.87
N ASN A 53 11.91 -5.95 -8.99
CA ASN A 53 11.33 -4.63 -9.09
C ASN A 53 9.81 -4.72 -9.25
N MET A 54 9.06 -3.79 -8.65
CA MET A 54 7.65 -3.60 -8.98
C MET A 54 7.52 -3.18 -10.45
N ASN A 55 6.35 -3.41 -11.02
CA ASN A 55 6.01 -3.04 -12.39
C ASN A 55 5.78 -1.53 -12.55
N LEU A 56 5.43 -0.84 -11.46
CA LEU A 56 5.19 0.59 -11.45
C LEU A 56 5.80 1.25 -10.22
N GLY A 57 6.44 2.40 -10.44
CA GLY A 57 6.97 3.24 -9.36
C GLY A 57 5.83 3.83 -8.54
N ARG A 58 5.91 3.70 -7.23
CA ARG A 58 4.83 4.15 -6.34
C ARG A 58 5.31 4.58 -4.97
N TYR A 59 4.67 5.60 -4.41
CA TYR A 59 4.86 6.06 -3.03
C TYR A 59 3.50 6.23 -2.34
N HIS A 60 3.48 6.28 -1.00
CA HIS A 60 2.23 6.29 -0.19
C HIS A 60 1.28 5.12 -0.48
N HIS A 61 1.82 4.03 -1.02
CA HIS A 61 1.13 2.76 -1.14
C HIS A 61 1.14 2.05 0.22
N THR A 62 0.31 1.03 0.36
CA THR A 62 0.33 0.13 1.52
C THR A 62 0.99 -1.19 1.15
N ALA A 63 1.59 -1.86 2.13
CA ALA A 63 2.14 -3.21 2.00
C ALA A 63 1.60 -4.09 3.12
N SER A 64 1.12 -5.28 2.75
CA SER A 64 0.51 -6.25 3.66
C SER A 64 1.16 -7.61 3.49
N VAL A 65 1.78 -8.13 4.55
CA VAL A 65 2.29 -9.52 4.57
C VAL A 65 1.12 -10.46 4.76
N LEU A 66 0.89 -11.33 3.79
CA LEU A 66 -0.21 -12.28 3.78
C LEU A 66 0.17 -13.56 4.53
N ALA A 67 -0.84 -14.36 4.91
CA ALA A 67 -0.64 -15.62 5.64
C ALA A 67 0.30 -16.62 4.91
N ASN A 68 0.34 -16.56 3.58
CA ASN A 68 1.25 -17.38 2.76
C ASN A 68 2.68 -16.80 2.66
N GLY A 69 2.99 -15.73 3.38
CA GLY A 69 4.31 -15.07 3.40
C GLY A 69 4.57 -14.11 2.24
N LYS A 70 3.68 -14.01 1.26
CA LYS A 70 3.78 -13.04 0.16
C LYS A 70 3.41 -11.64 0.64
N VAL A 71 3.88 -10.61 -0.06
CA VAL A 71 3.58 -9.21 0.29
C VAL A 71 2.71 -8.58 -0.79
N LEU A 72 1.48 -8.21 -0.43
CA LEU A 72 0.61 -7.43 -1.29
C LEU A 72 0.95 -5.95 -1.15
N VAL A 73 1.25 -5.28 -2.25
CA VAL A 73 1.33 -3.83 -2.35
C VAL A 73 0.12 -3.29 -3.10
N ALA A 74 -0.55 -2.28 -2.55
CA ALA A 74 -1.76 -1.71 -3.13
C ALA A 74 -1.76 -0.17 -3.14
N GLY A 75 -2.29 0.39 -4.23
CA GLY A 75 -2.51 1.82 -4.40
C GLY A 75 -1.24 2.66 -4.34
N GLY A 76 -1.35 3.82 -3.70
CA GLY A 76 -0.34 4.87 -3.70
C GLY A 76 -0.52 5.82 -4.87
N SER A 77 0.54 6.50 -5.27
CA SER A 77 0.54 7.35 -6.47
C SER A 77 1.74 7.05 -7.35
N PHE A 78 1.53 7.14 -8.66
CA PHE A 78 2.57 7.04 -9.67
C PHE A 78 2.90 8.41 -10.27
N ASN A 79 4.02 8.44 -10.97
CA ASN A 79 4.31 9.40 -12.02
C ASN A 79 5.00 8.62 -13.15
N ASP A 80 4.61 8.88 -14.38
CA ASP A 80 5.12 8.18 -15.57
C ASP A 80 6.39 8.82 -16.16
N GLY A 81 6.95 9.83 -15.48
CA GLY A 81 8.09 10.63 -15.96
C GLY A 81 7.68 11.92 -16.67
N TYR A 82 6.38 12.16 -16.88
CA TYR A 82 5.82 13.40 -17.44
C TYR A 82 5.01 14.15 -16.35
N ASP A 83 4.20 15.13 -16.76
CA ASP A 83 3.26 15.84 -15.88
C ASP A 83 2.07 14.98 -15.42
N HIS A 84 2.02 13.69 -15.79
CA HIS A 84 1.01 12.78 -15.30
C HIS A 84 1.43 12.15 -13.99
N TRP A 85 0.69 12.48 -12.94
CA TRP A 85 0.76 11.82 -11.67
C TRP A 85 -0.66 11.62 -11.15
N GLY A 86 -0.86 10.56 -10.39
CA GLY A 86 -2.17 10.34 -9.79
C GLY A 86 -2.24 9.13 -8.89
N PRO A 87 -3.37 8.98 -8.16
CA PRO A 87 -3.64 7.81 -7.35
C PRO A 87 -3.70 6.54 -8.20
N LEU A 88 -3.25 5.42 -7.61
CA LEU A 88 -3.27 4.11 -8.23
C LEU A 88 -4.40 3.25 -7.67
N ASN A 89 -5.04 2.47 -8.54
CA ASN A 89 -5.88 1.34 -8.15
C ASN A 89 -5.19 -0.02 -8.35
N SER A 90 -3.98 -0.03 -8.91
CA SER A 90 -3.24 -1.27 -9.13
C SER A 90 -2.70 -1.86 -7.84
N SER A 91 -2.62 -3.18 -7.81
CA SER A 91 -1.93 -3.93 -6.76
C SER A 91 -0.97 -4.95 -7.37
N GLU A 92 0.06 -5.30 -6.61
CA GLU A 92 1.13 -6.21 -7.00
C GLU A 92 1.50 -7.12 -5.83
N LEU A 93 1.88 -8.35 -6.12
CA LEU A 93 2.25 -9.35 -5.12
C LEU A 93 3.73 -9.70 -5.26
N TYR A 94 4.50 -9.51 -4.19
CA TYR A 94 5.87 -9.96 -4.09
C TYR A 94 5.93 -11.37 -3.50
N ASP A 95 6.70 -12.24 -4.16
CA ASP A 95 7.01 -13.59 -3.69
C ASP A 95 8.46 -13.64 -3.16
N PRO A 96 8.67 -13.68 -1.82
CA PRO A 96 10.01 -13.73 -1.25
C PRO A 96 10.85 -14.94 -1.64
N ALA A 97 10.23 -16.06 -2.07
CA ALA A 97 10.97 -17.26 -2.45
C ALA A 97 11.66 -17.09 -3.80
N THR A 98 11.07 -16.30 -4.69
CA THR A 98 11.60 -16.07 -6.05
C THR A 98 12.18 -14.66 -6.23
N GLY A 99 11.81 -13.72 -5.35
CA GLY A 99 12.11 -12.31 -5.49
C GLY A 99 11.30 -11.61 -6.59
N ASN A 100 10.25 -12.24 -7.13
CA ASN A 100 9.49 -11.70 -8.25
C ASN A 100 8.25 -10.93 -7.79
N TRP A 101 7.86 -9.94 -8.60
CA TRP A 101 6.60 -9.20 -8.47
C TRP A 101 5.61 -9.62 -9.57
N THR A 102 4.35 -9.85 -9.18
CA THR A 102 3.26 -10.20 -10.11
C THR A 102 2.14 -9.19 -10.01
N LYS A 103 1.61 -8.72 -11.15
CA LYS A 103 0.43 -7.84 -11.19
C LYS A 103 -0.80 -8.59 -10.70
N MET A 104 -1.58 -7.97 -9.82
CA MET A 104 -2.81 -8.54 -9.27
C MET A 104 -4.05 -7.76 -9.76
N GLY A 105 -5.22 -8.15 -9.26
CA GLY A 105 -6.46 -7.41 -9.49
C GLY A 105 -6.35 -5.94 -9.08
N LYS A 106 -7.20 -5.10 -9.68
CA LYS A 106 -7.27 -3.67 -9.37
C LYS A 106 -8.38 -3.40 -8.37
N MET A 107 -8.15 -2.45 -7.46
CA MET A 107 -9.21 -1.84 -6.66
C MET A 107 -10.22 -1.14 -7.60
N ASN A 108 -11.45 -1.03 -7.15
CA ASN A 108 -12.52 -0.34 -7.85
C ASN A 108 -12.26 1.17 -7.90
N LEU A 109 -11.69 1.73 -6.83
CA LEU A 109 -11.26 3.11 -6.78
C LEU A 109 -9.75 3.18 -6.56
N ALA A 110 -9.10 4.15 -7.19
CA ALA A 110 -7.71 4.46 -6.91
C ALA A 110 -7.58 5.11 -5.53
N ARG A 111 -6.51 4.81 -4.81
CA ARG A 111 -6.34 5.26 -3.42
C ARG A 111 -4.91 5.69 -3.13
N TYR A 112 -4.75 6.94 -2.75
CA TYR A 112 -3.51 7.52 -2.22
C TYR A 112 -3.66 7.86 -0.73
N GLY A 113 -2.66 7.55 0.10
CA GLY A 113 -2.70 7.87 1.53
C GLY A 113 -3.78 7.13 2.34
N HIS A 114 -4.24 5.99 1.83
CA HIS A 114 -5.16 5.07 2.51
C HIS A 114 -4.44 4.19 3.53
N THR A 115 -5.19 3.42 4.31
CA THR A 115 -4.62 2.36 5.17
C THR A 115 -4.99 0.98 4.64
N ALA A 116 -4.21 -0.04 5.00
CA ALA A 116 -4.49 -1.44 4.74
C ALA A 116 -4.37 -2.24 6.04
N SER A 117 -5.28 -3.19 6.24
CA SER A 117 -5.35 -4.04 7.44
C SER A 117 -5.53 -5.49 7.03
N VAL A 118 -4.59 -6.37 7.43
CA VAL A 118 -4.75 -7.82 7.29
C VAL A 118 -5.70 -8.30 8.38
N LEU A 119 -6.86 -8.81 7.98
CA LEU A 119 -7.89 -9.28 8.88
C LEU A 119 -7.60 -10.70 9.37
N THR A 120 -8.27 -11.12 10.44
CA THR A 120 -8.13 -12.47 11.04
C THR A 120 -8.50 -13.60 10.09
N ASN A 121 -9.35 -13.32 9.09
CA ASN A 121 -9.70 -14.26 8.02
C ASN A 121 -8.69 -14.27 6.85
N GLY A 122 -7.59 -13.53 6.96
CA GLY A 122 -6.51 -13.45 5.97
C GLY A 122 -6.76 -12.47 4.81
N LYS A 123 -7.95 -11.87 4.71
CA LYS A 123 -8.24 -10.84 3.70
C LYS A 123 -7.61 -9.50 4.07
N VAL A 124 -7.44 -8.61 3.09
CA VAL A 124 -6.86 -7.29 3.31
C VAL A 124 -7.92 -6.21 3.08
N LEU A 125 -8.29 -5.49 4.14
CA LEU A 125 -9.17 -4.33 4.04
C LEU A 125 -8.34 -3.08 3.74
N VAL A 126 -8.67 -2.38 2.66
CA VAL A 126 -8.18 -1.01 2.41
C VAL A 126 -9.28 -0.01 2.69
N ALA A 127 -8.97 1.09 3.37
CA ALA A 127 -9.96 2.08 3.77
C ALA A 127 -9.48 3.52 3.50
N GLY A 128 -10.41 4.34 3.01
CA GLY A 128 -10.22 5.75 2.75
C GLY A 128 -9.13 6.06 1.72
N GLY A 129 -8.39 7.14 1.97
CA GLY A 129 -7.43 7.72 1.04
C GLY A 129 -8.06 8.81 0.18
N THR A 130 -7.35 9.23 -0.86
CA THR A 130 -7.84 10.20 -1.84
C THR A 130 -7.76 9.66 -3.26
N VAL A 131 -8.64 10.20 -4.11
CA VAL A 131 -8.74 9.93 -5.54
C VAL A 131 -8.93 11.23 -6.31
N PHE A 132 -8.82 11.20 -7.63
CA PHE A 132 -9.39 12.24 -8.49
C PHE A 132 -10.82 11.87 -8.86
N ASN A 133 -11.76 12.79 -8.66
CA ASN A 133 -13.12 12.63 -9.17
C ASN A 133 -13.15 12.80 -10.70
N GLU A 134 -14.34 12.62 -11.29
CA GLU A 134 -14.53 12.73 -12.76
C GLU A 134 -14.17 14.10 -13.32
N GLN A 135 -14.17 15.14 -12.49
CA GLN A 135 -13.79 16.51 -12.84
C GLN A 135 -12.29 16.79 -12.60
N GLY A 136 -11.52 15.79 -12.16
CA GLY A 136 -10.08 15.92 -11.90
C GLY A 136 -9.72 16.58 -10.56
N PHE A 137 -10.70 16.83 -9.68
CA PHE A 137 -10.45 17.38 -8.35
C PHE A 137 -10.18 16.27 -7.32
N TRP A 138 -9.40 16.61 -6.29
CA TRP A 138 -9.16 15.71 -5.17
C TRP A 138 -10.45 15.44 -4.39
N GLU A 139 -10.78 14.16 -4.25
CA GLU A 139 -11.87 13.66 -3.44
C GLU A 139 -11.32 12.80 -2.31
N ILE A 140 -11.82 13.02 -1.09
CA ILE A 140 -11.48 12.20 0.08
C ILE A 140 -12.48 11.04 0.16
N LEU A 141 -11.94 9.82 0.14
CA LEU A 141 -12.75 8.61 0.16
C LEU A 141 -13.18 8.26 1.59
N ASN A 142 -14.46 7.94 1.75
CA ASN A 142 -14.97 7.19 2.88
C ASN A 142 -15.12 5.70 2.55
N SER A 143 -15.00 5.29 1.28
CA SER A 143 -15.18 3.90 0.88
C SER A 143 -14.06 2.99 1.39
N ALA A 144 -14.38 1.71 1.49
CA ALA A 144 -13.44 0.65 1.77
C ALA A 144 -13.63 -0.54 0.81
N GLU A 145 -12.57 -1.33 0.65
CA GLU A 145 -12.54 -2.49 -0.24
C GLU A 145 -11.74 -3.63 0.38
N LEU A 146 -12.12 -4.85 0.04
CA LEU A 146 -11.51 -6.07 0.57
C LEU A 146 -10.82 -6.82 -0.57
N TYR A 147 -9.53 -7.08 -0.40
CA TYR A 147 -8.79 -8.02 -1.24
C TYR A 147 -8.90 -9.42 -0.68
N ASP A 148 -9.25 -10.37 -1.55
CA ASP A 148 -9.27 -11.79 -1.23
C ASP A 148 -8.04 -12.51 -1.83
N PRO A 149 -7.07 -12.93 -1.01
CA PRO A 149 -5.86 -13.60 -1.49
C PRO A 149 -6.10 -14.91 -2.23
N SER A 150 -7.23 -15.60 -2.01
CA SER A 150 -7.49 -16.87 -2.69
C SER A 150 -7.94 -16.69 -4.14
N THR A 151 -8.50 -15.53 -4.46
CA THR A 151 -8.98 -15.20 -5.82
C THR A 151 -8.17 -14.11 -6.50
N GLY A 152 -7.44 -13.29 -5.73
CA GLY A 152 -6.74 -12.12 -6.24
C GLY A 152 -7.66 -10.95 -6.61
N LEU A 153 -8.93 -10.99 -6.17
CA LEU A 153 -9.95 -10.00 -6.52
C LEU A 153 -10.23 -9.01 -5.38
N TRP A 154 -10.74 -7.84 -5.76
CA TRP A 154 -11.18 -6.78 -4.85
C TRP A 154 -12.70 -6.70 -4.85
N THR A 155 -13.31 -6.50 -3.69
CA THR A 155 -14.76 -6.31 -3.53
C THR A 155 -15.03 -5.11 -2.64
N LYS A 156 -16.02 -4.28 -3.00
CA LYS A 156 -16.46 -3.16 -2.16
C LYS A 156 -17.09 -3.66 -0.87
N THR A 157 -16.87 -2.94 0.22
CA THR A 157 -17.53 -3.17 1.51
C THR A 157 -18.38 -1.95 1.88
N ASP A 158 -18.97 -1.97 3.07
CA ASP A 158 -19.59 -0.79 3.64
C ASP A 158 -18.59 0.37 3.77
N ASN A 159 -19.14 1.58 3.72
CA ASN A 159 -18.37 2.82 3.76
C ASN A 159 -18.15 3.30 5.21
N MET A 160 -17.11 4.10 5.35
CA MET A 160 -16.90 4.97 6.49
C MET A 160 -17.97 6.05 6.60
N THR A 161 -18.32 6.46 7.83
CA THR A 161 -19.27 7.57 8.03
C THR A 161 -18.69 8.91 7.60
N ALA A 162 -17.36 9.04 7.58
CA ALA A 162 -16.65 10.19 7.03
C ALA A 162 -15.45 9.78 6.18
N GLY A 163 -15.15 10.58 5.16
CA GLY A 163 -13.96 10.41 4.34
C GLY A 163 -12.71 10.75 5.13
N ARG A 164 -11.60 10.05 4.88
CA ARG A 164 -10.33 10.35 5.56
C ARG A 164 -9.13 9.80 4.80
N TYR A 165 -8.01 10.51 4.86
CA TYR A 165 -6.71 10.05 4.37
C TYR A 165 -5.62 10.37 5.40
N TYR A 166 -4.48 9.68 5.32
CA TYR A 166 -3.42 9.72 6.35
C TYR A 166 -3.92 9.43 7.78
N HIS A 167 -5.00 8.65 7.88
CA HIS A 167 -5.50 8.10 9.14
C HIS A 167 -4.70 6.86 9.54
N ARG A 168 -4.98 6.34 10.74
CA ARG A 168 -4.47 5.04 11.19
C ARG A 168 -5.60 4.04 11.34
N ALA A 169 -5.36 2.81 10.90
CA ALA A 169 -6.24 1.67 11.13
C ALA A 169 -5.56 0.68 12.08
N SER A 170 -6.35 0.00 12.91
CA SER A 170 -5.88 -1.05 13.80
C SER A 170 -6.92 -2.15 13.88
N VAL A 171 -6.49 -3.39 13.62
CA VAL A 171 -7.35 -4.57 13.75
C VAL A 171 -7.49 -4.91 15.23
N LEU A 172 -8.72 -5.00 15.70
CA LEU A 172 -9.05 -5.35 17.08
C LEU A 172 -9.12 -6.87 17.24
N THR A 173 -9.02 -7.34 18.48
CA THR A 173 -9.16 -8.77 18.82
C THR A 173 -10.53 -9.35 18.43
N SER A 174 -11.55 -8.50 18.30
CA SER A 174 -12.86 -8.90 17.79
C SER A 174 -12.90 -9.13 16.28
N GLY A 175 -11.81 -8.85 15.54
CA GLY A 175 -11.76 -8.86 14.07
C GLY A 175 -12.26 -7.57 13.40
N LYS A 176 -12.78 -6.61 14.17
CA LYS A 176 -13.19 -5.29 13.68
C LYS A 176 -11.99 -4.40 13.42
N VAL A 177 -12.14 -3.38 12.57
CA VAL A 177 -11.07 -2.41 12.30
C VAL A 177 -11.44 -1.06 12.93
N LEU A 178 -10.62 -0.60 13.88
CA LEU A 178 -10.72 0.74 14.44
C LEU A 178 -9.96 1.71 13.55
N VAL A 179 -10.61 2.78 13.12
CA VAL A 179 -10.02 3.83 12.29
C VAL A 179 -10.01 5.14 13.04
N THR A 180 -8.84 5.73 13.21
CA THR A 180 -8.63 6.93 14.03
C THR A 180 -7.88 8.02 13.27
N GLY A 181 -8.26 9.27 13.53
CA GLY A 181 -7.61 10.45 12.97
C GLY A 181 -7.69 10.54 11.45
N GLY A 182 -6.63 11.10 10.88
CA GLY A 182 -6.55 11.45 9.46
C GLY A 182 -7.03 12.86 9.18
N LEU A 183 -6.70 13.32 7.98
CA LEU A 183 -7.15 14.57 7.44
C LEU A 183 -8.53 14.35 6.81
N HIS A 184 -9.48 15.13 7.30
CA HIS A 184 -10.82 15.31 6.79
C HIS A 184 -11.18 16.78 6.99
N SER A 185 -12.24 17.27 6.35
CA SER A 185 -12.76 18.61 6.59
C SER A 185 -13.24 18.80 8.05
N PHE A 186 -13.47 17.72 8.82
CA PHE A 186 -13.75 17.70 10.27
C PHE A 186 -13.23 16.41 10.93
N SER A 187 -12.56 16.48 12.10
CA SER A 187 -11.98 15.32 12.81
C SER A 187 -13.03 14.43 13.51
N SER A 188 -12.97 13.09 13.30
CA SER A 188 -13.74 12.08 14.07
C SER A 188 -12.95 10.76 14.25
N VAL A 189 -13.33 9.96 15.26
CA VAL A 189 -12.82 8.59 15.57
C VAL A 189 -13.97 7.58 15.41
N GLU A 190 -13.77 6.46 14.70
CA GLU A 190 -14.86 5.53 14.32
C GLU A 190 -14.43 4.04 14.24
N LEU A 191 -15.38 3.11 14.43
CA LEU A 191 -15.21 1.65 14.45
C LEU A 191 -15.93 0.99 13.24
N TYR A 192 -15.26 0.08 12.51
CA TYR A 192 -15.79 -0.59 11.33
C TYR A 192 -16.05 -2.10 11.52
N GLN A 193 -17.10 -2.63 10.89
CA GLN A 193 -17.47 -4.05 10.83
C GLN A 193 -17.24 -4.62 9.44
#